data_AF-A0ABD1A7J4-F1
#
_entry.id   AF-A0ABD1A7J4-F1
#
_cell.length_a   1.000
_cell.length_b   1.000
_cell.length_c   1.000
_cell.angle_alpha   90.00
_cell.angle_beta   90.00
_cell.angle_gamma   90.00
#
_symmetry.space_group_name_H-M   'P 1'
#
loop_
_entity.id
_entity.type
_entity.pdbx_description
1 polymer ?
#
loop_
_entity_poly.entity_id
_entity_poly.type
_entity_poly.pdbx_seq_one_letter_code
_entity_poly.pdbx_strand_id
1 'polypeptide(L)'
;MVLWSPDDRQVITCGEEEGIRLWDAETGQCVHLYERKKWCWFSFLCDGSDIIGAMADRRIYLWNLDGSEIGHEQEQREQKQSDVAMTNDGK
;
A
#
# COMPACT_ATOMS: atom_id res chain seq x y z
N MET A 1 8.67 2.28 11.30
CA MET A 1 7.48 1.49 11.69
C MET A 1 7.85 0.01 11.74
N VAL A 2 7.20 -0.77 12.61
CA VAL A 2 7.35 -2.23 12.72
C VAL A 2 5.97 -2.87 12.77
N LEU A 3 5.76 -3.94 12.01
CA LEU A 3 4.50 -4.70 11.95
C LEU A 3 4.81 -6.20 12.06
N TRP A 4 4.00 -6.92 12.82
CA TRP A 4 4.06 -8.38 12.92
C TRP A 4 2.99 -9.01 12.03
N SER A 5 3.32 -10.13 11.40
CA SER A 5 2.31 -10.95 10.75
C SER A 5 1.35 -11.55 11.79
N PRO A 6 0.10 -11.88 11.42
CA PRO A 6 -0.86 -12.46 12.35
C PRO A 6 -0.43 -13.79 12.98
N ASP A 7 0.49 -14.51 12.34
CA ASP A 7 1.04 -15.78 12.80
C ASP A 7 2.38 -15.65 13.55
N ASP A 8 2.84 -14.41 13.81
CA ASP A 8 4.11 -14.06 14.46
C ASP A 8 5.39 -14.59 13.78
N ARG A 9 5.29 -15.10 12.55
CA ARG A 9 6.44 -15.66 11.82
C ARG A 9 7.23 -14.64 11.05
N GLN A 10 6.61 -13.50 10.73
CA GLN A 10 7.22 -12.49 9.88
C GLN A 10 7.10 -11.11 10.50
N VAL A 11 8.12 -10.29 10.26
CA VAL A 11 8.16 -8.90 10.68
C VAL A 11 8.40 -8.03 9.47
N ILE A 12 7.64 -6.94 9.35
CA ILE A 12 7.91 -5.88 8.38
C ILE A 12 8.49 -4.68 9.11
N THR A 13 9.59 -4.15 8.61
CA THR A 13 10.13 -2.86 9.05
C THR A 13 10.17 -1.88 7.88
N CYS A 14 9.82 -0.61 8.15
CA CYS A 14 9.87 0.47 7.16
C CYS A 14 10.50 1.72 7.77
N GLY A 15 11.43 2.33 7.02
CA GLY A 15 12.08 3.61 7.33
C GLY A 15 12.05 4.56 6.12
N GLU A 16 12.32 5.85 6.36
CA GLU A 16 12.27 6.89 5.32
C GLU A 16 13.29 6.67 4.19
N GLU A 17 14.47 6.14 4.51
CA GLU A 17 15.61 6.09 3.58
C GLU A 17 15.96 4.68 3.06
N GLU A 18 15.59 3.62 3.80
CA GLU A 18 16.14 2.26 3.58
C GLU A 18 15.19 1.27 2.91
N GLY A 19 14.00 1.71 2.49
CA GLY A 19 12.97 0.82 1.93
C GLY A 19 12.27 -0.01 3.00
N ILE A 20 11.46 -0.99 2.56
CA ILE A 20 10.78 -1.93 3.45
C ILE A 20 11.58 -3.23 3.49
N ARG A 21 11.75 -3.81 4.68
CA ARG A 21 12.30 -5.15 4.82
C ARG A 21 11.29 -6.09 5.45
N LEU A 22 11.20 -7.29 4.88
CA LEU A 22 10.53 -8.43 5.46
C LEU A 22 11.57 -9.32 6.14
N TRP A 23 11.29 -9.70 7.37
CA TRP A 23 12.17 -10.51 8.20
C TRP A 23 11.45 -11.79 8.60
N ASP A 24 12.20 -12.89 8.62
CA ASP A 24 11.79 -14.11 9.29
C ASP A 24 12.05 -13.92 10.79
N ALA A 25 11.00 -14.04 11.61
CA ALA A 25 11.05 -13.72 13.02
C ALA A 25 11.87 -14.74 13.83
N GLU A 26 11.94 -15.99 13.36
CA GLU A 26 12.64 -17.08 14.05
C GLU A 26 14.16 -16.98 13.85
N THR A 27 14.58 -16.76 12.60
CA THR A 27 15.99 -16.72 12.21
C THR A 27 16.59 -15.32 12.28
N GLY A 28 15.76 -14.28 12.28
CA GLY A 28 16.18 -12.88 12.21
C GLY A 28 16.74 -12.48 10.84
N GLN A 29 16.57 -13.32 9.82
CA GLN A 29 17.09 -13.05 8.48
C GLN A 29 16.14 -12.15 7.69
N CYS A 30 16.72 -11.25 6.89
CA CYS A 30 15.97 -10.48 5.92
C CYS A 30 15.58 -11.40 4.75
N VAL A 31 14.29 -11.67 4.61
CA VAL A 31 13.72 -12.53 3.56
C VAL A 31 13.55 -11.73 2.27
N HIS A 32 13.14 -10.46 2.39
CA HIS A 32 12.90 -9.62 1.22
C HIS A 32 13.16 -8.13 1.50
N LEU A 33 13.62 -7.42 0.47
CA LEU A 33 13.79 -5.96 0.47
C LEU A 33 12.95 -5.36 -0.65
N TYR A 34 11.96 -4.53 -0.28
CA TYR A 34 11.13 -3.81 -1.23
C TYR A 34 11.77 -2.46 -1.56
N GLU A 35 12.47 -2.40 -2.70
CA GLU A 35 13.26 -1.23 -3.16
C GLU A 35 12.42 -0.09 -3.77
N ARG A 36 11.22 0.17 -3.25
CA ARG A 36 10.44 1.35 -3.66
C ARG A 36 10.72 2.53 -2.73
N LYS A 37 10.87 3.71 -3.32
CA LYS A 37 11.04 4.97 -2.58
C LYS A 37 9.67 5.60 -2.36
N LYS A 38 9.45 6.17 -1.16
CA LYS A 38 8.24 6.95 -0.76
C LYS A 38 6.98 6.14 -0.48
N TRP A 39 7.09 5.22 0.46
CA TRP A 39 5.94 4.55 1.02
C TRP A 39 5.27 5.38 2.11
N CYS A 40 3.94 5.32 2.21
CA CYS A 40 3.19 6.08 3.21
C CYS A 40 2.60 5.23 4.32
N TRP A 41 2.10 4.02 4.03
CA TRP A 41 1.54 3.11 5.04
C TRP A 41 1.55 1.64 4.59
N PHE A 42 1.54 0.71 5.55
CA PHE A 42 1.46 -0.75 5.34
C PHE A 42 0.59 -1.49 6.34
N SER A 43 0.09 -2.65 5.93
CA SER A 43 -0.46 -3.67 6.82
C SER A 43 -0.36 -5.05 6.18
N PHE A 44 -0.20 -6.08 7.01
CA PHE A 44 -0.53 -7.44 6.58
C PHE A 44 -2.04 -7.58 6.35
N LEU A 45 -2.43 -8.46 5.43
CA LEU A 45 -3.79 -8.99 5.40
C LEU A 45 -4.03 -9.89 6.62
N CYS A 46 -5.30 -10.10 6.97
CA CYS A 46 -5.69 -10.84 8.18
C CYS A 46 -5.27 -12.31 8.15
N ASP A 47 -5.12 -12.89 6.96
CA ASP A 47 -4.61 -14.24 6.74
C ASP A 47 -3.07 -14.31 6.74
N GLY A 48 -2.40 -13.16 6.74
CA GLY A 48 -0.94 -13.05 6.72
C GLY A 48 -0.30 -13.43 5.39
N SER A 49 -1.08 -13.70 4.33
CA SER A 49 -0.53 -14.16 3.04
C SER A 49 0.06 -13.03 2.21
N ASP A 50 -0.43 -11.80 2.40
CA ASP A 50 -0.12 -10.66 1.55
C ASP A 50 0.02 -9.36 2.35
N ILE A 51 0.54 -8.33 1.68
CA ILE A 51 0.77 -7.00 2.23
C ILE A 51 0.01 -5.98 1.40
N ILE A 52 -0.73 -5.11 2.07
CA ILE A 52 -1.30 -3.90 1.48
C ILE A 52 -0.43 -2.71 1.87
N GLY A 53 -0.19 -1.82 0.91
CA GLY A 53 0.48 -0.56 1.15
C GLY A 53 -0.13 0.58 0.34
N ALA A 54 -0.12 1.76 0.95
CA ALA A 54 -0.48 3.01 0.29
C ALA A 54 0.78 3.82 0.00
N MET A 55 0.86 4.32 -1.23
CA MET A 55 1.98 5.12 -1.72
C MET A 55 1.58 6.60 -1.86
N ALA A 56 2.57 7.48 -1.91
CA ALA A 56 2.34 8.93 -2.07
C ALA A 56 1.64 9.30 -3.40
N ASP A 57 1.60 8.39 -4.37
CA ASP A 57 0.92 8.54 -5.65
C ASP A 57 -0.61 8.36 -5.56
N ARG A 58 -1.16 8.20 -4.35
CA ARG A 58 -2.59 7.97 -4.06
C ARG A 58 -3.11 6.66 -4.63
N ARG A 59 -2.23 5.68 -4.84
CA ARG A 59 -2.60 4.31 -5.18
C ARG A 59 -2.46 3.40 -3.97
N ILE A 60 -3.40 2.48 -3.87
CA ILE A 60 -3.31 1.34 -2.97
C ILE A 60 -2.80 0.18 -3.81
N TYR A 61 -1.82 -0.52 -3.27
CA TYR A 61 -1.18 -1.63 -3.94
C TYR A 61 -1.24 -2.86 -3.03
N LEU A 62 -1.34 -4.01 -3.67
CA LEU A 62 -1.35 -5.31 -3.03
C LEU A 62 -0.15 -6.11 -3.53
N TRP A 63 0.59 -6.71 -2.60
CA TRP A 63 1.76 -7.52 -2.89
C TRP A 63 1.70 -8.85 -2.15
N ASN A 64 2.26 -9.88 -2.80
CA ASN A 64 2.68 -11.08 -2.11
C ASN A 64 3.90 -10.78 -1.22
N LEU A 65 4.16 -11.67 -0.27
CA LEU A 65 5.32 -11.60 0.64
C LEU A 65 6.67 -11.72 -0.09
N ASP A 66 6.68 -12.29 -1.29
CA ASP A 66 7.89 -12.42 -2.11
C ASP A 66 8.24 -11.13 -2.88
N GLY A 67 7.46 -10.06 -2.72
CA GLY A 67 7.68 -8.79 -3.42
C GLY A 67 6.87 -8.61 -4.70
N SER A 68 6.21 -9.65 -5.19
CA SER A 68 5.46 -9.55 -6.44
C SER A 68 4.19 -8.72 -6.27
N GLU A 69 4.01 -7.73 -7.14
CA GLU A 69 2.80 -6.90 -7.19
C GLU A 69 1.65 -7.75 -7.76
N ILE A 70 0.60 -7.93 -6.96
CA ILE A 70 -0.64 -8.60 -7.39
C ILE A 70 -1.49 -7.63 -8.19
N GLY A 71 -1.54 -6.37 -7.73
CA GLY A 71 -2.25 -5.30 -8.42
C GLY A 71 -2.26 -4.00 -7.65
N HIS A 72 -2.86 -2.98 -8.26
CA HIS A 72 -3.07 -1.69 -7.63
C HIS A 72 -4.40 -1.08 -8.05
N GLU A 73 -5.01 -0.36 -7.13
CA GLU A 73 -6.23 0.41 -7.37
C GLU A 73 -5.96 1.91 -7.17
N GLN A 74 -6.53 2.71 -8.06
CA GLN A 74 -6.44 4.16 -8.02
C GLN A 74 -7.81 4.71 -7.62
N GLU A 75 -7.85 5.44 -6.51
CA GLU A 75 -9.08 6.13 -6.11
C GLU A 75 -9.47 7.12 -7.21
N GLN A 76 -10.56 6.83 -7.94
CA GLN A 76 -11.14 7.80 -8.85
C GLN A 76 -11.80 8.88 -8.01
N ARG A 77 -11.29 10.11 -8.09
CA ARG A 77 -12.06 11.27 -7.64
C ARG A 77 -13.37 11.24 -8.42
N GLU A 78 -14.50 11.11 -7.72
CA GLU A 78 -15.74 11.68 -8.21
C GLU A 78 -15.46 13.17 -8.43
N GLN A 79 -15.20 13.55 -9.69
CA GLN A 79 -15.33 14.94 -10.07
C GLN A 79 -16.80 15.26 -9.84
N LYS A 80 -17.05 15.95 -8.72
CA LYS A 80 -18.30 16.66 -8.49
C LYS A 80 -18.51 17.49 -9.76
N GLN A 81 -19.39 17.05 -10.66
CA GLN A 81 -19.82 17.87 -11.78
C GLN A 81 -20.38 19.12 -11.12
N SER A 82 -19.69 20.24 -11.31
CA SER A 82 -20.24 21.53 -10.95
C SER A 82 -21.48 21.70 -11.81
N ASP A 83 -22.66 21.61 -11.19
CA ASP A 83 -23.93 22.02 -11.78
C ASP A 83 -23.77 23.46 -12.28
N VAL A 84 -23.47 23.60 -13.56
CA VAL A 84 -23.60 24.86 -14.30
C VAL A 84 -24.29 24.54 -15.62
N ALA A 85 -25.58 24.20 -15.52
CA ALA A 85 -26.50 24.43 -16.62
C ALA A 85 -27.06 25.85 -16.44
N MET A 86 -26.30 26.86 -16.88
CA MET A 86 -26.91 28.13 -17.27
C MET A 86 -27.39 27.99 -18.72
N THR A 87 -28.70 28.04 -18.91
CA THR A 87 -29.29 28.83 -19.98
C THR A 87 -30.78 29.03 -19.66
N ASN A 88 -31.07 30.19 -19.09
CA ASN A 88 -32.39 30.78 -19.25
C ASN A 88 -32.32 31.60 -20.54
N ASP A 89 -33.26 31.37 -21.45
CA ASP A 89 -34.01 32.41 -22.15
C ASP A 89 -34.78 31.79 -23.33
N GLY A 90 -36.00 31.34 -23.02
CA GLY A 90 -37.05 31.17 -24.01
C GLY A 90 -37.87 32.46 -24.07
N LYS A 91 -37.57 33.33 -25.05
CA LYS A 91 -38.50 34.27 -25.66
C LYS A 91 -38.16 34.47 -27.12
#